data_AF-A0A7L6N6N4-F1
#
_entry.id   AF-A0A7L6N6N4-F1
#
_cell.length_a   1.000
_cell.length_b   1.000
_cell.length_c   1.000
_cell.angle_alpha   90.00
_cell.angle_beta   90.00
_cell.angle_gamma   90.00
#
_symmetry.space_group_name_H-M   'P 1'
#
loop_
_entity.id
_entity.type
_entity.pdbx_description
1 polymer ?
#
loop_
_entity_poly.entity_id
_entity_poly.type
_entity_poly.pdbx_seq_one_letter_code
_entity_poly.pdbx_strand_id
1 'polypeptide(L)'
;MQEKLEALFNTLDSVLPGKVSYGRRESLVDDPNYIIYQVLSNRNLVYADDKSLIKIATFQVNLITKKKDLFIEERLEASLYFMGYEYELLSEFINEDGSVNRVYEIKQEVF
;
A
#
# COMPACT_ATOMS: atom_id res chain seq x y z
N MET A 1 -12.89 7.84 4.51
CA MET A 1 -11.72 7.04 4.97
C MET A 1 -11.92 5.54 4.76
N GLN A 2 -13.00 4.95 5.28
CA GLN A 2 -13.26 3.51 5.11
C GLN A 2 -13.34 3.08 3.63
N GLU A 3 -14.04 3.86 2.80
CA GLU A 3 -14.13 3.62 1.35
C GLU A 3 -12.76 3.65 0.65
N LYS A 4 -11.85 4.54 1.07
CA LYS A 4 -10.49 4.60 0.50
C LYS A 4 -9.65 3.38 0.90
N LEU A 5 -9.79 2.92 2.15
CA LEU A 5 -9.15 1.69 2.62
C LEU A 5 -9.67 0.46 1.89
N GLU A 6 -10.98 0.38 1.66
CA GLU A 6 -11.61 -0.72 0.92
C GLU A 6 -11.21 -0.71 -0.56
N ALA A 7 -11.19 0.46 -1.21
CA ALA A 7 -10.71 0.59 -2.58
C ALA A 7 -9.23 0.19 -2.72
N LEU A 8 -8.39 0.60 -1.77
CA LEU A 8 -6.98 0.22 -1.75
C LEU A 8 -6.84 -1.29 -1.52
N PHE A 9 -7.58 -1.86 -0.57
CA PHE A 9 -7.61 -3.30 -0.36
C PHE A 9 -7.99 -4.06 -1.63
N ASN A 10 -9.07 -3.68 -2.31
CA ASN A 10 -9.53 -4.33 -3.54
C ASN A 10 -8.48 -4.24 -4.66
N THR A 11 -7.78 -3.10 -4.75
CA THR A 11 -6.69 -2.92 -5.72
C THR A 11 -5.52 -3.86 -5.42
N LEU A 12 -5.10 -3.95 -4.16
CA LEU A 12 -4.01 -4.82 -3.74
C LEU A 12 -4.39 -6.31 -3.85
N ASP A 13 -5.63 -6.68 -3.53
CA ASP A 13 -6.13 -8.04 -3.61
C ASP A 13 -6.23 -8.52 -5.06
N SER A 14 -6.55 -7.62 -6.00
CA SER A 14 -6.46 -7.92 -7.44
C SER A 14 -5.02 -8.28 -7.88
N VAL A 15 -3.99 -7.79 -7.20
CA VAL A 15 -2.58 -8.12 -7.49
C VAL A 15 -2.22 -9.50 -6.94
N LEU A 16 -2.52 -9.73 -5.65
CA LEU A 16 -2.27 -11.01 -4.96
C LEU A 16 -3.53 -11.46 -4.19
N PRO A 17 -4.45 -12.17 -4.86
CA PRO A 17 -5.75 -12.53 -4.27
C PRO A 17 -5.62 -13.34 -3.00
N GLY A 18 -6.25 -12.88 -1.92
CA GLY A 18 -6.24 -13.55 -0.62
C GLY A 18 -4.91 -13.47 0.13
N LYS A 19 -3.95 -12.64 -0.33
CA LYS A 19 -2.61 -12.50 0.28
C LYS A 19 -2.30 -11.06 0.71
N VAL A 20 -3.35 -10.29 0.99
CA VAL A 20 -3.26 -8.91 1.47
C VAL A 20 -3.68 -8.87 2.94
N SER A 21 -2.93 -8.16 3.78
CA SER A 21 -3.27 -7.98 5.19
C SER A 21 -3.07 -6.54 5.66
N TYR A 22 -3.88 -6.11 6.63
CA TYR A 22 -3.79 -4.76 7.19
C TYR A 22 -2.94 -4.74 8.46
N GLY A 23 -1.90 -3.88 8.49
CA GLY A 23 -1.02 -3.63 9.64
C GLY A 23 -0.04 -4.76 9.96
N ARG A 24 -0.52 -6.00 10.03
CA ARG A 24 0.28 -7.20 10.26
C ARG A 24 -0.22 -8.34 9.38
N ARG A 25 0.63 -9.33 9.14
CA ARG A 25 0.22 -10.57 8.50
C ARG A 25 -0.68 -11.37 9.44
N GLU A 26 -1.94 -11.57 9.06
CA GLU A 26 -2.91 -12.32 9.89
C GLU A 26 -2.96 -13.82 9.55
N SER A 27 -2.42 -14.23 8.41
CA SER A 27 -2.50 -15.62 7.93
C SER A 27 -1.19 -16.40 8.05
N LEU A 28 -1.33 -17.62 8.62
CA LEU A 28 -0.35 -18.72 8.66
C LEU A 28 -0.23 -19.47 7.31
N VAL A 29 -0.81 -18.95 6.23
CA VAL A 29 -0.62 -19.51 4.89
C VAL A 29 0.85 -19.37 4.55
N ASP A 30 1.55 -20.48 4.32
CA ASP A 30 3.00 -20.60 4.06
C ASP A 30 3.46 -19.95 2.73
N ASP A 31 2.65 -19.03 2.18
CA ASP A 31 2.98 -18.38 0.92
C ASP A 31 3.99 -17.26 1.17
N PRO A 32 5.17 -17.30 0.56
CA PRO A 32 6.22 -16.34 0.83
C PRO A 32 5.98 -14.98 0.17
N ASN A 33 4.94 -14.86 -0.69
CA ASN A 33 4.62 -13.65 -1.41
C ASN A 33 3.32 -13.03 -0.87
N TYR A 34 3.39 -11.85 -0.28
CA TYR A 34 2.23 -11.21 0.34
C TYR A 34 2.37 -9.68 0.37
N ILE A 35 1.25 -9.00 0.57
CA ILE A 35 1.20 -7.54 0.72
C ILE A 35 0.70 -7.19 2.12
N ILE A 36 1.40 -6.27 2.79
CA ILE A 36 0.92 -5.62 4.02
C ILE A 36 0.70 -4.15 3.74
N TYR A 37 -0.45 -3.62 4.09
CA TYR A 37 -0.71 -2.18 3.99
C TYR A 37 -1.23 -1.59 5.30
N GLN A 38 -0.96 -0.31 5.53
CA GLN A 38 -1.39 0.38 6.75
C GLN A 38 -1.49 1.88 6.54
N VAL A 39 -2.25 2.57 7.40
CA VAL A 39 -2.27 4.03 7.44
C VAL A 39 -1.12 4.52 8.32
N LEU A 40 -0.21 5.33 7.76
CA LEU A 40 0.89 5.97 8.51
C LEU A 40 0.45 7.26 9.19
N SER A 41 -0.43 8.03 8.53
CA SER A 41 -0.85 9.33 9.02
C SER A 41 -2.16 9.75 8.38
N ASN A 42 -2.98 10.45 9.16
CA ASN A 42 -4.18 11.14 8.70
C ASN A 42 -4.12 12.57 9.21
N ARG A 43 -3.44 13.46 8.48
CA ARG A 43 -3.18 14.84 8.90
C ARG A 43 -4.19 15.77 8.23
N ASN A 44 -4.78 16.68 9.02
CA ASN A 44 -5.58 17.78 8.47
C ASN A 44 -4.61 18.85 7.94
N LEU A 45 -4.73 19.23 6.67
CA LEU A 45 -4.14 20.46 6.14
C LEU A 45 -5.18 21.57 6.30
N VAL A 46 -4.97 22.46 7.27
CA VAL A 46 -5.81 23.64 7.47
C VAL A 46 -5.20 24.80 6.68
N TYR A 47 -5.87 25.24 5.62
CA TYR A 47 -5.65 26.55 5.03
C TYR A 47 -6.74 27.52 5.56
N ALA A 48 -6.32 28.74 5.87
CA ALA A 48 -7.02 29.70 6.72
C ALA A 48 -8.26 30.38 6.09
N ASP A 49 -9.09 30.89 7.00
CA ASP A 49 -10.21 31.84 6.93
C ASP A 49 -11.46 31.59 6.07
N ASP A 50 -11.49 30.66 5.11
CA ASP A 50 -12.77 30.25 4.51
C ASP A 50 -12.77 28.75 4.18
N LYS A 51 -13.63 28.02 4.88
CA LYS A 51 -13.54 26.58 5.18
C LYS A 51 -13.32 25.68 3.95
N SER A 52 -12.17 25.01 3.90
CA SER A 52 -12.06 23.64 3.38
C SER A 52 -11.00 22.85 4.15
N LEU A 53 -11.43 21.84 4.92
CA LEU A 53 -10.55 20.92 5.64
C LEU A 53 -10.10 19.82 4.67
N ILE A 54 -9.01 20.04 3.94
CA ILE A 54 -8.41 18.96 3.15
C ILE A 54 -7.68 18.05 4.13
N LYS A 55 -8.07 16.78 4.19
CA LYS A 55 -7.33 15.77 4.95
C LYS A 55 -6.53 14.93 3.96
N ILE A 56 -5.25 14.73 4.25
CA ILE A 56 -4.40 13.81 3.47
C ILE A 56 -4.11 12.60 4.34
N ALA A 57 -4.48 11.44 3.80
CA ALA A 57 -4.12 10.15 4.33
C ALA A 57 -2.88 9.63 3.61
N THR A 58 -1.91 9.18 4.39
CA THR A 58 -0.71 8.50 3.88
C THR A 58 -0.82 7.02 4.19
N PHE A 59 -0.78 6.20 3.16
CA PHE A 59 -0.75 4.74 3.26
C PHE A 59 0.65 4.24 2.96
N GLN A 60 1.08 3.24 3.72
CA GLN A 60 2.26 2.45 3.40
C GLN A 60 1.81 1.11 2.86
N VAL A 61 2.42 0.66 1.77
CA VAL A 61 2.23 -0.66 1.19
C VAL A 61 3.58 -1.36 1.13
N ASN A 62 3.69 -2.52 1.76
CA ASN A 62 4.88 -3.37 1.73
C ASN A 62 4.55 -4.58 0.86
N LEU A 63 5.28 -4.77 -0.24
CA LEU A 63 5.26 -5.98 -1.05
C LEU A 63 6.43 -6.87 -0.64
N ILE A 64 6.13 -8.04 -0.09
CA ILE A 64 7.12 -9.02 0.32
C ILE A 64 7.05 -10.19 -0.67
N THR A 65 8.20 -10.60 -1.19
CA THR A 65 8.33 -11.74 -2.11
C THR A 65 9.50 -12.63 -1.71
N LYS A 66 9.42 -13.94 -1.97
CA LYS A 66 10.51 -14.90 -1.64
C LYS A 66 11.86 -14.50 -2.25
N LYS A 67 11.80 -13.92 -3.44
CA LYS A 67 12.92 -13.48 -4.26
C LYS A 67 12.41 -12.37 -5.16
N LYS A 68 13.33 -11.60 -5.74
CA LYS A 68 13.03 -10.58 -6.74
C LYS A 68 12.08 -11.14 -7.81
N ASP A 69 10.93 -10.51 -7.97
CA ASP A 69 9.87 -10.95 -8.90
C ASP A 69 9.30 -9.75 -9.64
N LEU A 70 9.92 -9.43 -10.78
CA LEU A 70 9.57 -8.28 -11.62
C LEU A 70 8.13 -8.32 -12.09
N PHE A 71 7.53 -9.51 -12.23
CA PHE A 71 6.15 -9.64 -12.70
C PHE A 71 5.16 -9.16 -11.63
N ILE A 72 5.37 -9.54 -10.37
CA ILE A 72 4.51 -9.09 -9.26
C ILE A 72 4.73 -7.59 -9.00
N GLU A 73 5.98 -7.13 -9.08
CA GLU A 73 6.33 -5.71 -8.93
C GLU A 73 5.62 -4.84 -9.98
N GLU A 74 5.75 -5.18 -11.27
CA GLU A 74 5.12 -4.44 -12.36
C GLU A 74 3.59 -4.52 -12.27
N ARG A 75 3.04 -5.68 -11.88
CA ARG A 75 1.59 -5.83 -11.69
C ARG A 75 1.05 -4.94 -10.58
N LEU A 76 1.78 -4.83 -9.45
CA LEU A 76 1.41 -3.93 -8.37
C LEU A 76 1.41 -2.48 -8.85
N GLU A 77 2.51 -2.06 -9.46
CA GLU A 77 2.71 -0.69 -9.94
C GLU A 77 1.68 -0.30 -11.01
N ALA A 78 1.43 -1.19 -11.97
CA ALA A 78 0.38 -0.99 -12.97
C ALA A 78 -1.01 -0.91 -12.33
N SER A 79 -1.32 -1.76 -11.35
CA SER A 79 -2.63 -1.74 -10.68
C SER A 79 -2.84 -0.44 -9.90
N LEU A 80 -1.80 0.04 -9.21
CA LEU A 80 -1.84 1.33 -8.52
C LEU A 80 -2.02 2.49 -9.51
N TYR A 81 -1.27 2.49 -10.61
CA TYR A 81 -1.35 3.49 -11.66
C TYR A 81 -2.74 3.55 -12.31
N PHE A 82 -3.28 2.40 -12.75
CA PHE A 82 -4.59 2.35 -13.43
C PHE A 82 -5.75 2.75 -12.52
N MET A 83 -5.62 2.52 -11.21
CA MET A 83 -6.61 2.96 -10.22
C MET A 83 -6.42 4.42 -9.78
N GLY A 84 -5.44 5.13 -10.35
CA GLY A 84 -5.20 6.55 -10.12
C GLY A 84 -4.53 6.87 -8.79
N TYR A 85 -3.80 5.93 -8.19
CA TYR A 85 -3.02 6.19 -6.99
C TYR A 85 -1.73 6.95 -7.33
N GLU A 86 -1.46 8.02 -6.60
CA GLU A 86 -0.14 8.64 -6.56
C GLU A 86 0.71 7.86 -5.56
N TYR A 87 1.71 7.13 -6.06
CA TYR A 87 2.58 6.28 -5.25
C TYR A 87 4.07 6.56 -5.49
N GLU A 88 4.88 6.33 -4.46
CA GLU A 88 6.33 6.43 -4.50
C GLU A 88 6.95 5.17 -3.89
N LEU A 89 7.99 4.62 -4.53
CA LEU A 89 8.82 3.57 -3.93
C LEU A 89 9.82 4.21 -2.97
N LEU A 90 9.65 4.01 -1.66
CA LEU A 90 10.52 4.55 -0.64
C LEU A 90 11.81 3.74 -0.48
N SER A 91 11.71 2.42 -0.51
CA SER A 91 12.87 1.55 -0.34
C SER A 91 12.64 0.13 -0.88
N GLU A 92 13.74 -0.51 -1.24
CA GLU A 92 13.83 -1.93 -1.56
C GLU A 92 15.00 -2.53 -0.79
N PHE A 93 14.76 -3.64 -0.08
CA PHE A 93 15.80 -4.34 0.66
C PHE A 93 15.51 -5.84 0.77
N ILE A 94 16.55 -6.60 1.10
CA ILE A 94 16.47 -8.04 1.36
C ILE A 94 16.37 -8.24 2.88
N ASN A 95 15.35 -8.96 3.33
CA ASN A 95 15.17 -9.36 4.72
C ASN A 95 16.20 -10.41 5.13
N GLU A 96 16.35 -10.65 6.44
CA GLU A 96 17.26 -11.67 6.98
C GLU A 96 16.95 -13.09 6.46
N ASP A 97 15.68 -13.38 6.16
CA ASP A 97 15.20 -14.65 5.58
C ASP A 97 15.46 -14.76 4.06
N GLY A 98 16.05 -13.73 3.44
CA GLY A 98 16.34 -13.69 2.00
C GLY A 98 15.17 -13.23 1.11
N SER A 99 14.01 -12.94 1.69
CA SER A 99 12.88 -12.33 0.99
C SER A 99 13.15 -10.88 0.61
N VAL A 100 12.59 -10.43 -0.51
CA VAL A 100 12.67 -9.04 -0.97
C VAL A 100 11.46 -8.29 -0.44
N ASN A 101 11.71 -7.14 0.19
CA ASN A 101 10.69 -6.22 0.68
C ASN A 101 10.78 -4.89 -0.07
N ARG A 102 9.67 -4.49 -0.69
CA ARG A 102 9.52 -3.18 -1.34
C ARG A 102 8.48 -2.36 -0.60
N VAL A 103 8.88 -1.18 -0.17
CA VAL A 103 8.07 -0.26 0.62
C VAL A 103 7.62 0.88 -0.26
N TYR A 104 6.31 1.04 -0.40
CA TYR A 104 5.66 2.10 -1.15
C TYR A 104 4.89 3.03 -0.22
N GLU A 105 4.83 4.30 -0.59
CA GLU A 105 3.96 5.31 0.02
C GLU A 105 2.89 5.74 -0.98
N ILE A 106 1.66 5.89 -0.51
CA ILE A 106 0.54 6.42 -1.28
C ILE A 106 -0.06 7.59 -0.51
N LYS A 107 -0.18 8.75 -1.16
CA LYS A 107 -0.86 9.92 -0.60
C LYS A 107 -2.23 10.06 -1.24
N GLN A 108 -3.27 10.15 -0.43
CA GLN A 108 -4.62 10.40 -0.93
C GLN A 108 -5.33 11.49 -0.14
N GLU A 109 -6.04 12.33 -0.87
CA GLU A 109 -7.03 13.22 -0.30
C GLU A 109 -8.23 12.42 0.21
N VAL A 110 -8.59 12.68 1.45
CA VAL A 110 -9.76 12.14 2.13
C VAL A 110 -10.65 13.31 2.55
N PHE A 111 -11.93 13.24 2.17
CA PHE A 111 -12.96 14.20 2.54
C PHE A 111 -13.78 13.67 3.72
#